data_AF-A0A453DR86-F1
#
_entry.id   AF-A0A453DR86-F1
#
_cell.length_a   1.000
_cell.length_b   1.000
_cell.length_c   1.000
_cell.angle_alpha   90.00
_cell.angle_beta   90.00
_cell.angle_gamma   90.00
#
_symmetry.space_group_name_H-M   'P 1'
#
loop_
_entity.id
_entity.type
_entity.pdbx_description
1 polymer ?
#
loop_
_entity_poly.entity_id
_entity_poly.type
_entity_poly.pdbx_seq_one_letter_code
_entity_poly.pdbx_strand_id
1 'polypeptide(L)'
;MSKSRGNVINPDDVVSEYGADSLRLYEMFMGPLRDSKTWSTGGIEGVHRFLGRTWRLVVGAPLPDGSYKDGTMVTDVEPTFEQLRVLHKCMARVSEEIQETRFNTAISAMMEFVNAAYKWDTQPKSVIDSFVLLLSPFAPHLAEELWFRLGHAQSLAHEQFPEAKNEYLKESEIVL
;
A
#
# COMPACT_ATOMS: atom_id res chain seq x y z
N MET A 1 -20.42 15.76 -9.78
CA MET A 1 -20.27 17.12 -9.17
C MET A 1 -20.66 18.17 -10.21
N SER A 2 -21.22 19.32 -9.81
CA SER A 2 -21.60 20.40 -10.73
C SER A 2 -21.29 21.79 -10.15
N LYS A 3 -20.72 22.68 -10.96
CA LYS A 3 -20.49 24.09 -10.62
C LYS A 3 -21.78 24.79 -10.19
N SER A 4 -22.89 24.53 -10.87
CA SER A 4 -24.19 25.16 -10.56
C SER A 4 -24.80 24.71 -9.23
N ARG A 5 -24.36 23.58 -8.67
CA ARG A 5 -24.83 23.04 -7.39
C ARG A 5 -23.87 23.33 -6.23
N GLY A 6 -22.78 24.05 -6.47
CA GLY A 6 -21.78 24.41 -5.45
C GLY A 6 -21.11 23.22 -4.77
N ASN A 7 -21.18 22.02 -5.36
CA ASN A 7 -20.71 20.77 -4.76
C ASN A 7 -19.47 20.19 -5.46
N VAL A 8 -18.65 21.07 -6.03
CA VAL A 8 -17.38 20.69 -6.64
C VAL A 8 -16.35 20.56 -5.53
N ILE A 9 -15.71 19.40 -5.45
CA ILE A 9 -14.51 19.21 -4.64
C ILE A 9 -13.32 19.61 -5.49
N ASN A 10 -12.51 20.53 -4.99
CA ASN A 10 -11.29 20.94 -5.67
C ASN A 10 -10.17 19.94 -5.36
N PRO A 11 -9.61 19.25 -6.37
CA PRO A 11 -8.52 18.30 -6.14
C PRO A 11 -7.28 18.95 -5.52
N ASP A 12 -7.01 20.24 -5.81
CA ASP A 12 -5.83 20.94 -5.27
C ASP A 12 -5.90 21.09 -3.75
N ASP A 13 -7.10 21.32 -3.21
CA ASP A 13 -7.32 21.42 -1.76
C ASP A 13 -7.06 20.06 -1.09
N VAL A 14 -7.55 18.99 -1.72
CA VAL A 14 -7.37 17.61 -1.25
C VAL A 14 -5.90 17.19 -1.29
N VAL A 15 -5.18 17.52 -2.37
CA VAL A 15 -3.74 17.24 -2.50
C VAL A 15 -2.94 18.04 -1.50
N SER A 16 -3.31 19.29 -1.24
CA SER A 16 -2.63 20.14 -0.25
C SER A 16 -2.79 19.60 1.18
N GLU A 17 -3.96 19.03 1.49
CA GLU A 17 -4.24 18.50 2.83
C GLU A 17 -3.73 17.06 3.05
N TYR A 18 -3.92 16.17 2.07
CA TYR A 18 -3.67 14.73 2.23
C TYR A 18 -2.57 14.16 1.32
N GLY A 19 -2.06 14.94 0.37
CA GLY A 19 -1.10 14.49 -0.64
C GLY A 19 -1.73 13.78 -1.84
N ALA A 20 -0.99 13.74 -2.94
CA ALA A 20 -1.44 13.18 -4.22
C ALA A 20 -1.75 11.68 -4.14
N ASP A 21 -0.96 10.92 -3.38
CA ASP A 21 -1.16 9.46 -3.25
C ASP A 21 -2.44 9.13 -2.49
N SER A 22 -2.81 9.92 -1.48
CA SER A 22 -4.08 9.74 -0.76
C SER A 22 -5.27 9.98 -1.69
N LEU A 23 -5.23 11.03 -2.50
CA LEU A 23 -6.29 11.30 -3.50
C LEU A 23 -6.40 10.15 -4.50
N ARG A 24 -5.27 9.71 -5.09
CA ARG A 24 -5.24 8.60 -6.06
C ARG A 24 -5.79 7.30 -5.49
N LEU A 25 -5.30 6.90 -4.30
CA LEU A 25 -5.81 5.70 -3.63
C LEU A 25 -7.28 5.82 -3.34
N TYR A 26 -7.73 6.98 -2.85
CA TYR A 26 -9.13 7.18 -2.51
C TYR A 26 -10.02 6.97 -3.73
N GLU A 27 -9.69 7.60 -4.87
CA GLU A 27 -10.45 7.46 -6.11
C GLU A 27 -10.58 6.00 -6.57
N MET A 28 -9.48 5.25 -6.46
CA MET A 28 -9.43 3.82 -6.79
C MET A 28 -10.12 2.94 -5.74
N PHE A 29 -10.21 3.38 -4.48
CA PHE A 29 -10.74 2.60 -3.36
C PHE A 29 -12.24 2.76 -3.12
N MET A 30 -12.85 3.88 -3.54
CA MET A 30 -14.27 4.20 -3.30
C MET A 30 -15.28 3.17 -3.85
N GLY A 31 -14.84 2.16 -4.61
CA GLY A 31 -15.67 1.08 -5.14
C GLY A 31 -15.17 0.58 -6.49
N PRO A 32 -15.90 -0.32 -7.16
CA PRO A 32 -15.59 -0.79 -8.50
C PRO A 32 -15.40 0.39 -9.47
N LEU A 33 -14.42 0.30 -10.37
CA LEU A 33 -14.06 1.41 -11.27
C LEU A 33 -15.24 1.90 -12.13
N ARG A 34 -16.14 0.99 -12.51
CA ARG A 34 -17.26 1.25 -13.43
C ARG A 34 -18.47 1.92 -12.78
N ASP A 35 -18.51 1.96 -11.45
CA ASP A 35 -19.67 2.43 -10.71
C ASP A 35 -19.60 3.94 -10.48
N SER A 36 -20.77 4.59 -10.42
CA SER A 36 -20.87 5.98 -9.96
C SER A 36 -20.68 6.04 -8.44
N LYS A 37 -19.82 6.95 -7.98
CA LYS A 37 -19.44 7.04 -6.56
C LYS A 37 -19.74 8.44 -6.03
N THR A 38 -20.13 8.51 -4.77
CA THR A 38 -20.32 9.77 -4.05
C THR A 38 -19.05 10.07 -3.26
N TRP A 39 -18.52 11.28 -3.40
CA TRP A 39 -17.38 11.74 -2.60
C TRP A 39 -17.71 11.75 -1.11
N SER A 40 -16.78 11.28 -0.27
CA SER A 40 -16.87 11.24 1.18
C SER A 40 -15.53 11.59 1.81
N THR A 41 -15.49 12.68 2.58
CA THR A 41 -14.29 13.13 3.30
C THR A 41 -13.78 12.09 4.31
N GLY A 42 -14.69 11.35 4.97
CA GLY A 42 -14.28 10.27 5.88
C GLY A 42 -13.57 9.10 5.16
N GLY A 43 -13.85 8.90 3.87
CA GLY A 43 -13.22 7.86 3.07
C GLY A 43 -11.75 8.15 2.75
N ILE A 44 -11.42 9.41 2.44
CA ILE A 44 -10.03 9.79 2.16
C ILE A 44 -9.15 9.72 3.41
N GLU A 45 -9.67 10.06 4.59
CA GLU A 45 -8.94 9.88 5.84
C GLU A 45 -8.54 8.42 6.07
N GLY A 46 -9.39 7.47 5.66
CA GLY A 46 -9.11 6.04 5.76
C GLY A 46 -7.87 5.63 4.97
N VAL A 47 -7.77 6.04 3.71
CA VAL A 47 -6.60 5.73 2.87
C VAL A 47 -5.37 6.51 3.31
N HIS A 48 -5.51 7.77 3.77
CA HIS A 48 -4.42 8.56 4.32
C HIS A 48 -3.83 7.88 5.57
N ARG A 49 -4.68 7.37 6.47
CA ARG A 49 -4.24 6.58 7.64
C ARG A 49 -3.55 5.28 7.24
N PHE A 50 -4.01 4.61 6.17
CA PHE A 50 -3.33 3.43 5.63
C PHE A 50 -1.92 3.77 5.14
N LEU A 51 -1.75 4.82 4.32
CA LEU A 51 -0.44 5.27 3.85
C LEU A 51 0.48 5.65 5.02
N GLY A 52 -0.02 6.38 6.02
CA GLY A 52 0.75 6.71 7.22
C GLY A 52 1.09 5.50 8.10
N ARG A 53 0.31 4.41 8.03
CA ARG A 53 0.68 3.12 8.66
C ARG A 53 1.75 2.39 7.86
N THR A 54 1.62 2.34 6.53
CA THR A 54 2.65 1.79 5.66
C THR A 54 4.00 2.49 5.88
N TRP A 55 4.00 3.82 5.94
CA TRP A 55 5.19 4.60 6.27
C TRP A 55 5.80 4.17 7.60
N ARG A 56 5.01 4.13 8.68
CA ARG A 56 5.51 3.78 10.01
C ARG A 56 5.93 2.31 10.15
N LEU A 57 5.37 1.41 9.34
CA LEU A 57 5.83 0.02 9.27
C LEU A 57 7.28 -0.06 8.78
N VAL A 58 7.64 0.78 7.81
CA VAL A 58 8.98 0.77 7.19
C VAL A 58 9.95 1.71 7.91
N VAL A 59 9.55 2.94 8.22
CA VAL A 59 10.43 4.00 8.76
C VAL A 59 10.39 4.08 10.28
N GLY A 60 9.32 3.57 10.89
CA GLY A 60 9.11 3.64 12.35
C GLY A 60 8.27 4.83 12.79
N ALA A 61 8.04 4.93 14.10
CA ALA A 61 7.30 6.04 14.69
C ALA A 61 8.12 7.34 14.65
N PRO A 62 7.47 8.51 14.50
CA PRO A 62 8.16 9.78 14.63
C PRO A 62 8.74 9.95 16.03
N LEU A 63 9.84 10.66 16.11
CA LEU A 63 10.45 11.15 17.35
C LEU A 63 9.54 12.22 18.00
N PRO A 64 9.75 12.56 19.29
CA PRO A 64 8.93 13.55 19.98
C PRO A 64 8.89 14.94 19.33
N ASP A 65 9.91 15.28 18.54
CA ASP A 65 10.00 16.54 17.78
C ASP A 65 9.31 16.46 16.40
N GLY A 66 8.70 15.32 16.06
CA GLY A 66 8.05 15.07 14.78
C GLY A 66 8.98 14.60 13.66
N SER A 67 10.29 14.54 13.90
CA SER A 67 11.25 14.03 12.91
C SER A 67 11.25 12.49 12.87
N TYR A 68 11.84 11.92 11.81
CA TYR A 68 12.03 10.46 11.70
C TYR A 68 13.53 10.15 11.80
N LYS A 69 13.86 9.01 12.41
CA LYS A 69 15.24 8.52 12.43
C LYS A 69 15.71 8.26 11.01
N ASP A 70 17.02 8.38 10.81
CA ASP A 70 17.67 7.89 9.60
C ASP A 70 17.55 6.35 9.54
N GLY A 71 17.35 5.83 8.33
CA GLY A 71 17.16 4.40 8.09
C GLY A 71 15.72 3.91 8.22
N THR A 72 15.57 2.61 8.45
CA THR A 72 14.28 1.89 8.46
C THR A 72 14.20 0.90 9.62
N MET A 73 12.98 0.52 9.99
CA MET A 73 12.66 -0.61 10.89
C MET A 73 12.88 -1.98 10.22
N VAL A 74 13.13 -1.98 8.92
CA VAL A 74 13.33 -3.17 8.10
C VAL A 74 14.67 -3.82 8.40
N THR A 75 14.67 -5.14 8.49
CA THR A 75 15.83 -5.96 8.89
C THR A 75 16.24 -6.89 7.76
N ASP A 76 17.55 -7.07 7.57
CA ASP A 76 18.11 -8.01 6.61
C ASP A 76 18.18 -9.43 7.22
N VAL A 77 17.01 -10.05 7.36
CA VAL A 77 16.83 -11.40 7.90
C VAL A 77 16.01 -12.24 6.93
N GLU A 78 16.21 -13.55 6.96
CA GLU A 78 15.41 -14.45 6.14
C GLU A 78 13.94 -14.43 6.58
N PRO A 79 12.98 -14.23 5.66
CA PRO A 79 11.57 -14.29 6.00
C PRO A 79 11.16 -15.68 6.49
N THR A 80 10.24 -15.71 7.46
CA THR A 80 9.55 -16.95 7.82
C THR A 80 8.62 -17.41 6.70
N PHE A 81 8.28 -18.71 6.68
CA PHE A 81 7.34 -19.26 5.71
C PHE A 81 5.97 -18.53 5.75
N GLU A 82 5.48 -18.18 6.94
CA GLU A 82 4.22 -17.46 7.09
C GLU A 82 4.28 -16.02 6.55
N GLN A 83 5.41 -15.33 6.70
CA GLN A 83 5.60 -14.00 6.10
C GLN A 83 5.58 -14.07 4.57
N LEU A 84 6.25 -15.08 3.99
CA LEU A 84 6.22 -15.33 2.54
C LEU A 84 4.83 -15.70 2.06
N ARG A 85 4.10 -16.54 2.82
CA ARG A 85 2.71 -16.89 2.55
C ARG A 85 1.81 -15.66 2.48
N VAL A 86 1.88 -14.78 3.47
CA VAL A 86 1.11 -13.53 3.50
C VAL A 86 1.45 -12.63 2.31
N LEU A 87 2.74 -12.46 2.02
CA LEU A 87 3.22 -11.67 0.88
C LEU A 87 2.71 -12.23 -0.45
N HIS A 88 2.92 -13.51 -0.71
CA HIS A 88 2.56 -14.13 -1.99
C HIS A 88 1.04 -14.20 -2.20
N LYS A 89 0.25 -14.36 -1.13
CA LYS A 89 -1.21 -14.20 -1.21
C LYS A 89 -1.60 -12.77 -1.60
N CYS A 90 -0.94 -11.76 -1.04
CA CYS A 90 -1.14 -10.37 -1.42
C CYS A 90 -0.75 -10.12 -2.89
N MET A 91 0.42 -10.59 -3.33
CA MET A 91 0.88 -10.47 -4.72
C MET A 91 -0.11 -11.09 -5.72
N ALA A 92 -0.56 -12.32 -5.46
CA ALA A 92 -1.49 -13.03 -6.33
C ALA A 92 -2.81 -12.25 -6.46
N ARG A 93 -3.36 -11.82 -5.32
CA ARG A 93 -4.61 -11.05 -5.28
C ARG A 93 -4.45 -9.70 -5.97
N VAL A 94 -3.43 -8.92 -5.64
CA VAL A 94 -3.20 -7.60 -6.27
C VAL A 94 -3.04 -7.74 -7.78
N SER A 95 -2.31 -8.75 -8.25
CA SER A 95 -2.09 -8.99 -9.69
C SER A 95 -3.40 -9.30 -10.41
N GLU A 96 -4.21 -10.22 -9.88
CA GLU A 96 -5.53 -10.55 -10.44
C GLU A 96 -6.47 -9.33 -10.44
N GLU A 97 -6.54 -8.61 -9.32
CA GLU A 97 -7.45 -7.48 -9.15
C GLU A 97 -7.05 -6.30 -10.05
N ILE A 98 -5.76 -6.10 -10.34
CA ILE A 98 -5.29 -5.13 -11.35
C ILE A 98 -5.74 -5.55 -12.76
N GLN A 99 -5.52 -6.81 -13.14
CA GLN A 99 -5.93 -7.33 -14.47
C GLN A 99 -7.43 -7.17 -14.70
N GLU A 100 -8.21 -7.40 -13.64
CA GLU A 100 -9.66 -7.32 -13.67
C GLU A 100 -10.20 -5.91 -13.40
N THR A 101 -9.34 -4.91 -13.25
CA THR A 101 -9.70 -3.50 -12.98
C THR A 101 -10.53 -3.29 -11.70
N ARG A 102 -10.32 -4.15 -10.70
CA ARG A 102 -10.95 -4.12 -9.36
C ARG A 102 -9.97 -3.52 -8.33
N PHE A 103 -9.61 -2.27 -8.52
CA PHE A 103 -8.57 -1.61 -7.71
C PHE A 103 -8.89 -1.50 -6.22
N ASN A 104 -10.18 -1.38 -5.87
CA ASN A 104 -10.61 -1.30 -4.48
C ASN A 104 -10.27 -2.58 -3.69
N THR A 105 -10.41 -3.75 -4.30
CA THR A 105 -10.07 -5.04 -3.67
C THR A 105 -8.57 -5.31 -3.69
N ALA A 106 -7.83 -4.81 -4.69
CA ALA A 106 -6.36 -4.79 -4.66
C ALA A 106 -5.84 -3.98 -3.45
N ILE A 107 -6.38 -2.78 -3.22
CA ILE A 107 -6.02 -1.92 -2.07
C ILE A 107 -6.41 -2.60 -0.75
N SER A 108 -7.59 -3.24 -0.68
CA SER A 108 -7.97 -4.04 0.50
C SER A 108 -6.97 -5.15 0.81
N ALA A 109 -6.47 -5.87 -0.21
CA ALA A 109 -5.45 -6.91 -0.04
C ALA A 109 -4.14 -6.34 0.53
N MET A 110 -3.73 -5.16 0.08
CA MET A 110 -2.56 -4.45 0.63
C MET A 110 -2.80 -3.98 2.07
N MET A 111 -4.01 -3.54 2.42
CA MET A 111 -4.37 -3.20 3.80
C MET A 111 -4.32 -4.44 4.72
N GLU A 112 -4.79 -5.59 4.26
CA GLU A 112 -4.69 -6.87 4.95
C GLU A 112 -3.23 -7.28 5.18
N PHE A 113 -2.38 -7.13 4.16
CA PHE A 113 -0.94 -7.36 4.28
C PHE A 113 -0.33 -6.47 5.39
N VAL A 114 -0.58 -5.16 5.36
CA VAL A 114 -0.05 -4.23 6.37
C VAL A 114 -0.58 -4.59 7.76
N ASN A 115 -1.84 -5.00 7.90
CA ASN A 115 -2.38 -5.48 9.18
C ASN A 115 -1.67 -6.73 9.72
N ALA A 116 -1.28 -7.66 8.85
CA ALA A 116 -0.51 -8.83 9.24
C ALA A 116 0.94 -8.45 9.60
N ALA A 117 1.58 -7.62 8.77
CA ALA A 117 2.96 -7.19 8.96
C ALA A 117 3.18 -6.46 10.29
N TYR A 118 2.22 -5.65 10.72
CA TYR A 118 2.25 -4.98 12.03
C TYR A 118 2.30 -5.93 13.24
N LYS A 119 1.99 -7.21 13.07
CA LYS A 119 2.03 -8.24 14.13
C LYS A 119 3.34 -9.02 14.14
N TRP A 120 4.22 -8.82 13.17
CA TRP A 120 5.50 -9.53 13.09
C TRP A 120 6.54 -8.88 13.98
N ASP A 121 7.41 -9.71 14.56
CA ASP A 121 8.54 -9.24 15.37
C ASP A 121 9.61 -8.55 14.52
N THR A 122 9.77 -8.98 13.26
CA THR A 122 10.72 -8.44 12.29
C THR A 122 10.04 -8.14 10.96
N GLN A 123 10.60 -7.18 10.22
CA GLN A 123 10.16 -6.82 8.88
C GLN A 123 11.27 -7.18 7.89
N PRO A 124 11.27 -8.39 7.30
CA PRO A 124 12.30 -8.81 6.37
C PRO A 124 12.37 -7.91 5.13
N LYS A 125 13.58 -7.47 4.77
CA LYS A 125 13.78 -6.54 3.65
C LYS A 125 13.20 -7.05 2.33
N SER A 126 13.44 -8.31 1.98
CA SER A 126 12.91 -8.92 0.75
C SER A 126 11.37 -8.89 0.65
N VAL A 127 10.68 -9.02 1.79
CA VAL A 127 9.21 -8.97 1.87
C VAL A 127 8.72 -7.54 1.70
N ILE A 128 9.35 -6.58 2.39
CA ILE A 128 8.95 -5.17 2.34
C ILE A 128 9.26 -4.55 0.97
N ASP A 129 10.43 -4.84 0.38
CA ASP A 129 10.79 -4.40 -0.97
C ASP A 129 9.71 -4.82 -1.98
N SER A 130 9.29 -6.09 -1.93
CA SER A 130 8.23 -6.61 -2.81
C SER A 130 6.87 -5.93 -2.56
N PHE A 131 6.51 -5.64 -1.31
CA PHE A 131 5.28 -4.93 -1.01
C PHE A 131 5.30 -3.47 -1.51
N VAL A 132 6.44 -2.78 -1.41
CA VAL A 132 6.61 -1.42 -1.93
C VAL A 132 6.39 -1.39 -3.46
N LEU A 133 6.88 -2.40 -4.18
CA LEU A 133 6.59 -2.54 -5.62
C LEU A 133 5.10 -2.75 -5.89
N LEU A 134 4.39 -3.57 -5.12
CA LEU A 134 2.93 -3.74 -5.25
C LEU A 134 2.16 -2.43 -5.02
N LEU A 135 2.63 -1.60 -4.08
CA LEU A 135 2.02 -0.31 -3.76
C LEU A 135 2.23 0.74 -4.85
N SER A 136 3.33 0.64 -5.59
CA SER A 136 3.80 1.69 -6.52
C SER A 136 2.81 2.15 -7.59
N PRO A 137 1.95 1.30 -8.21
CA PRO A 137 0.96 1.77 -9.17
C PRO A 137 -0.09 2.70 -8.52
N PHE A 138 -0.32 2.52 -7.21
CA PHE A 138 -1.35 3.21 -6.45
C PHE A 138 -0.82 4.48 -5.77
N ALA A 139 0.29 4.37 -5.04
CA ALA A 139 0.95 5.46 -4.31
C ALA A 139 2.43 5.60 -4.74
N PRO A 140 2.70 6.08 -5.97
CA PRO A 140 4.06 6.09 -6.51
C PRO A 140 5.03 6.98 -5.73
N HIS A 141 4.57 8.10 -5.17
CA HIS A 141 5.47 9.03 -4.49
C HIS A 141 5.94 8.46 -3.14
N LEU A 142 5.00 7.90 -2.36
CA LEU A 142 5.32 7.21 -1.12
C LEU A 142 6.17 5.97 -1.39
N ALA A 143 5.85 5.19 -2.43
CA ALA A 143 6.61 4.00 -2.78
C ALA A 143 8.07 4.35 -3.13
N GLU A 144 8.30 5.41 -3.92
CA GLU A 144 9.66 5.86 -4.26
C GLU A 144 10.46 6.28 -3.03
N GLU A 145 9.88 7.12 -2.17
CA GLU A 145 10.56 7.55 -0.95
C GLU A 145 10.90 6.36 -0.05
N LEU A 146 9.99 5.39 0.09
CA LEU A 146 10.25 4.15 0.83
C LEU A 146 11.37 3.33 0.17
N TRP A 147 11.36 3.21 -1.15
CA TRP A 147 12.35 2.47 -1.92
C TRP A 147 13.77 3.03 -1.74
N PHE A 148 13.93 4.36 -1.83
CA PHE A 148 15.21 5.01 -1.54
C PHE A 148 15.64 4.82 -0.08
N ARG A 149 14.72 4.95 0.89
CA ARG A 149 15.02 4.70 2.31
C ARG A 149 15.42 3.26 2.60
N LEU A 150 14.91 2.31 1.83
CA LEU A 150 15.30 0.91 1.87
C LEU A 150 16.70 0.66 1.30
N GLY A 151 17.38 1.68 0.78
CA GLY A 151 18.77 1.63 0.32
C GLY A 151 18.93 1.42 -1.18
N HIS A 152 17.84 1.48 -1.95
CA HIS A 152 17.89 1.37 -3.40
C HIS A 152 18.30 2.71 -4.03
N ALA A 153 19.16 2.68 -5.04
CA ALA A 153 19.70 3.88 -5.67
C ALA A 153 18.98 4.28 -6.98
N GLN A 154 18.20 3.36 -7.54
CA GLN A 154 17.47 3.56 -8.79
C GLN A 154 15.98 3.62 -8.51
N SER A 155 15.27 4.38 -9.34
CA SER A 155 13.81 4.49 -9.29
C SER A 155 13.17 3.12 -9.43
N LEU A 156 12.20 2.82 -8.57
CA LEU A 156 11.43 1.58 -8.61
C LEU A 156 10.59 1.46 -9.89
N ALA A 157 10.37 2.56 -10.63
CA ALA A 157 9.57 2.55 -11.86
C ALA A 157 10.17 1.67 -12.97
N HIS A 158 11.44 1.28 -12.84
CA HIS A 158 12.13 0.39 -13.77
C HIS A 158 12.27 -1.05 -13.26
N GLU A 159 11.82 -1.33 -12.04
CA GLU A 159 11.86 -2.66 -11.46
C GLU A 159 10.75 -3.55 -12.02
N GLN A 160 10.97 -4.86 -11.98
CA GLN A 160 9.95 -5.82 -12.38
C GLN A 160 8.82 -5.88 -11.35
N PHE A 161 7.58 -5.97 -11.83
CA PHE A 161 6.45 -6.17 -10.95
C PHE A 161 6.54 -7.56 -10.29
N PRO A 162 6.35 -7.68 -8.96
CA PRO A 162 6.58 -8.93 -8.25
C PRO A 162 5.54 -10.01 -8.59
N GLU A 163 6.00 -11.25 -8.77
CA GLU A 163 5.17 -12.40 -9.10
C GLU A 163 5.00 -13.37 -7.92
N ALA A 164 3.78 -13.87 -7.75
CA ALA A 164 3.47 -14.83 -6.71
C ALA A 164 4.02 -16.22 -7.05
N LYS A 165 4.65 -16.89 -6.06
CA LYS A 165 5.11 -18.27 -6.21
C LYS A 165 4.08 -19.24 -5.65
N ASN A 166 3.68 -20.22 -6.46
CA ASN A 166 2.65 -21.20 -6.13
C ASN A 166 2.92 -22.03 -4.87
N GLU A 167 4.19 -22.21 -4.49
CA GLU A 167 4.56 -22.97 -3.30
C GLU A 167 4.02 -22.36 -2.00
N TYR A 168 3.87 -21.03 -1.95
CA TYR A 168 3.37 -20.30 -0.78
C TYR A 168 1.84 -20.11 -0.80
N LEU A 169 1.16 -20.47 -1.89
CA LEU A 169 -0.29 -20.29 -2.02
C LEU A 169 -1.11 -21.50 -1.53
N LYS A 170 -0.50 -22.67 -1.41
CA LYS A 170 -1.19 -23.91 -1.03
C LYS A 170 -1.76 -23.83 0.38
N GLU A 171 -3.01 -24.25 0.60
CA GLU A 171 -3.58 -24.34 1.95
C GLU A 171 -3.09 -25.60 2.66
N SER A 172 -2.58 -25.42 3.88
CA SER A 172 -2.16 -26.51 4.76
C SER A 172 -3.35 -27.14 5.50
N GLU A 173 -4.43 -26.38 5.67
CA GLU A 173 -5.64 -26.80 6.38
C GLU A 173 -6.88 -26.32 5.63
N ILE A 174 -7.81 -27.23 5.36
CA ILE A 174 -9.15 -26.93 4.84
C ILE A 174 -10.04 -26.73 6.07
N VAL A 175 -10.62 -25.53 6.23
CA VAL A 175 -11.67 -25.31 7.23
C VAL A 175 -12.97 -25.89 6.66
N LEU A 176 -13.39 -27.04 7.21
CA LEU A 176 -14.67 -27.70 6.92
C LEU A 176 -15.78 -27.19 7.85
#